data_AF-G1Q1Y9-F1
#
_entry.id   AF-G1Q1Y9-F1
#
_cell.length_a   1.000
_cell.length_b   1.000
_cell.length_c   1.000
_cell.angle_alpha   90.00
_cell.angle_beta   90.00
_cell.angle_gamma   90.00
#
_symmetry.space_group_name_H-M   'P 1'
#
loop_
_entity.id
_entity.type
_entity.pdbx_description
1 polymer ?
#
loop_
_entity_poly.entity_id
_entity_poly.type
_entity_poly.pdbx_seq_one_letter_code
_entity_poly.pdbx_strand_id
1 'polypeptide(L)'
;HPPFYEVYRNSESVTPNPRSPLEDYSLHIIDLHTGRLCDTRTFKCDKVVLSHNQGLYLYKNILAILSVQQQTIHVFQVTPEGTFIDVRTIGRFCYEDDLLTVSAIFPEVQRDSQTGMANPFRDPFINSLKHRLLVYLWRRAEQDGSAMAKRRFFQYFDQLRQLRMWKMQLLDENHLFIKYTSEDVVTLRVTDPSQASFFVVYNMVTTEVIAVFENTSDELLELFENFCDLFRNATLHSEVQFPCSASSNNFARQIQRRFKDTIVNAKYGGHTEAVRRLLGQLPISAQSYSGSPYLDLSLFSYDDKWVSVMERPKTCGDHPIRYSAAVISSWSRA
;
A
#
# COMPACT_ATOMS: atom_id res chain seq x y z
N HIS A 1 2.59 17.73 -25.50
CA HIS A 1 1.64 17.09 -24.56
C HIS A 1 1.53 15.61 -24.91
N PRO A 2 1.53 14.70 -23.93
CA PRO A 2 1.38 13.28 -24.20
C PRO A 2 0.02 12.98 -24.86
N PRO A 3 -0.07 12.00 -25.78
CA PRO A 3 -1.33 11.55 -26.36
C PRO A 3 -2.35 11.15 -25.30
N PHE A 4 -3.64 11.42 -25.55
CA PHE A 4 -4.72 11.14 -24.60
C PHE A 4 -4.71 9.69 -24.09
N TYR A 5 -4.55 8.73 -25.00
CA TYR A 5 -4.57 7.29 -24.67
C TYR A 5 -3.27 6.78 -24.02
N GLU A 6 -2.20 7.59 -24.00
CA GLU A 6 -1.02 7.28 -23.18
C GLU A 6 -1.24 7.66 -21.71
N VAL A 7 -2.02 8.72 -21.48
CA VAL A 7 -2.41 9.23 -20.16
C VAL A 7 -3.54 8.40 -19.53
N TYR A 8 -4.52 8.01 -20.33
CA TYR A 8 -5.72 7.28 -19.89
C TYR A 8 -5.77 5.90 -20.55
N ARG A 9 -5.21 4.89 -19.86
CA ARG A 9 -5.08 3.52 -20.37
C ARG A 9 -6.18 2.57 -19.92
N ASN A 10 -7.09 2.98 -19.04
CA ASN A 10 -8.31 2.25 -18.70
C ASN A 10 -9.35 3.16 -18.03
N SER A 11 -10.57 2.67 -17.86
CA SER A 11 -11.72 3.43 -17.34
C SER A 11 -11.56 3.89 -15.89
N GLU A 12 -10.59 3.36 -15.14
CA GLU A 12 -10.26 3.81 -13.79
C GLU A 12 -9.06 4.77 -13.73
N SER A 13 -8.40 5.06 -14.86
CA SER A 13 -7.31 6.03 -14.92
C SER A 13 -7.75 7.36 -14.28
N VAL A 14 -6.94 7.88 -13.37
CA VAL A 14 -7.29 9.09 -12.60
C VAL A 14 -7.05 10.34 -13.42
N THR A 15 -7.75 11.42 -13.05
CA THR A 15 -7.57 12.72 -13.69
C THR A 15 -6.27 13.36 -13.19
N PRO A 16 -5.28 13.62 -14.07
CA PRO A 16 -4.01 14.20 -13.64
C PRO A 16 -4.21 15.54 -12.91
N ASN A 17 -3.42 15.78 -11.89
CA ASN A 17 -3.38 17.06 -11.19
C ASN A 17 -2.28 17.94 -11.81
N PRO A 18 -2.59 19.14 -12.33
CA PRO A 18 -1.58 20.03 -12.89
C PRO A 18 -0.44 20.41 -11.93
N ARG A 19 -0.70 20.38 -10.61
CA ARG A 19 0.30 20.64 -9.56
C ARG A 19 1.23 19.46 -9.28
N SER A 20 0.89 18.28 -9.80
CA SER A 20 1.61 17.03 -9.61
C SER A 20 1.62 16.30 -10.96
N PRO A 21 2.47 16.74 -11.91
CA PRO A 21 2.48 16.21 -13.25
C PRO A 21 2.81 14.71 -13.29
N LEU A 22 2.46 14.10 -14.42
CA LEU A 22 2.87 12.74 -14.76
C LEU A 22 4.33 12.75 -15.19
N GLU A 23 5.03 11.67 -14.87
CA GLU A 23 6.46 11.53 -15.10
C GLU A 23 6.75 10.20 -15.81
N ASP A 24 7.94 10.11 -16.39
CA ASP A 24 8.47 8.86 -16.92
C ASP A 24 9.39 8.25 -15.85
N TYR A 25 9.02 7.06 -15.36
CA TYR A 25 9.80 6.33 -14.37
C TYR A 25 10.59 5.22 -15.04
N SER A 26 11.84 5.04 -14.61
CA SER A 26 12.68 3.91 -15.00
C SER A 26 13.15 3.19 -13.74
N LEU A 27 12.93 1.89 -13.68
CA LEU A 27 13.49 1.02 -12.65
C LEU A 27 14.64 0.24 -13.23
N HIS A 28 15.75 0.26 -12.53
CA HIS A 28 17.00 -0.36 -12.95
C HIS A 28 17.37 -1.47 -11.99
N ILE A 29 17.81 -2.62 -12.51
CA ILE A 29 18.51 -3.62 -11.72
C ILE A 29 19.99 -3.41 -11.96
N ILE A 30 20.75 -3.24 -10.87
CA ILE A 30 22.19 -2.99 -10.91
C ILE A 30 22.88 -4.08 -10.09
N ASP A 31 23.85 -4.74 -10.69
CA ASP A 31 24.79 -5.59 -9.98
C ASP A 31 25.77 -4.71 -9.19
N LEU A 32 25.72 -4.81 -7.86
CA LEU A 32 26.55 -4.00 -6.97
C LEU A 32 28.03 -4.40 -6.98
N HIS A 33 28.37 -5.65 -7.31
CA HIS A 33 29.76 -6.11 -7.36
C HIS A 33 30.46 -5.62 -8.63
N THR A 34 29.78 -5.72 -9.77
CA THR A 34 30.35 -5.33 -11.07
C THR A 34 30.02 -3.88 -11.46
N GLY A 35 29.04 -3.26 -10.81
CA GLY A 35 28.50 -1.95 -11.18
C GLY A 35 27.68 -1.95 -12.47
N ARG A 36 27.34 -3.13 -13.01
CA ARG A 36 26.67 -3.27 -14.30
C ARG A 36 25.17 -3.06 -14.17
N LEU A 37 24.60 -2.27 -15.09
CA LEU A 37 23.16 -2.23 -15.33
C LEU A 37 22.70 -3.54 -15.99
N CYS A 38 21.91 -4.34 -15.28
CA CYS A 38 21.49 -5.67 -15.73
C CYS A 38 20.18 -5.62 -16.56
N ASP A 39 19.18 -4.88 -16.09
CA ASP A 39 17.89 -4.75 -16.79
C ASP A 39 17.22 -3.42 -16.43
N THR A 40 16.25 -2.99 -17.23
CA THR A 40 15.48 -1.77 -17.03
C THR A 40 14.00 -1.97 -17.40
N ARG A 41 13.10 -1.41 -16.60
CA ARG A 41 11.66 -1.30 -16.91
C ARG A 41 11.24 0.15 -16.87
N THR A 42 10.45 0.57 -17.86
CA THR A 42 10.04 1.97 -18.02
C THR A 42 8.52 2.11 -17.96
N PHE A 43 8.06 3.11 -17.22
CA PHE A 43 6.66 3.51 -17.07
C PHE A 43 6.53 4.95 -17.54
N LYS A 44 5.95 5.14 -18.73
CA LYS A 44 5.78 6.47 -19.31
C LYS A 44 4.47 7.11 -18.88
N CYS A 45 4.47 8.44 -18.73
CA CYS A 45 3.28 9.24 -18.43
C CYS A 45 2.46 8.64 -17.28
N ASP A 46 3.13 8.30 -16.19
CA ASP A 46 2.55 7.60 -15.05
C ASP A 46 2.64 8.45 -13.78
N LYS A 47 2.04 7.95 -12.70
CA LYS A 47 2.25 8.42 -11.34
C LYS A 47 2.57 7.24 -10.44
N VAL A 48 3.84 7.10 -10.09
CA VAL A 48 4.33 6.14 -9.09
C VAL A 48 4.85 6.93 -7.89
N VAL A 49 4.31 6.68 -6.69
CA VAL A 49 4.66 7.47 -5.50
C VAL A 49 6.01 7.02 -4.94
N LEU A 50 7.10 7.66 -5.39
CA LEU A 50 8.45 7.32 -4.93
C LEU A 50 8.82 7.93 -3.57
N SER A 51 8.06 8.91 -3.08
CA SER A 51 8.27 9.46 -1.73
C SER A 51 8.13 8.36 -0.70
N HIS A 52 9.24 8.06 0.00
CA HIS A 52 9.36 6.95 0.94
C HIS A 52 9.03 5.57 0.34
N ASN A 53 9.27 5.41 -0.97
CA ASN A 53 9.00 4.19 -1.74
C ASN A 53 7.56 3.66 -1.62
N GLN A 54 6.57 4.54 -1.43
CA GLN A 54 5.19 4.12 -1.16
C GLN A 54 4.47 3.45 -2.36
N GLY A 55 4.96 3.68 -3.58
CA GLY A 55 4.45 3.08 -4.82
C GLY A 55 5.15 1.78 -5.22
N LEU A 56 6.16 1.34 -4.45
CA LEU A 56 6.99 0.18 -4.76
C LEU A 56 7.05 -0.73 -3.54
N TYR A 57 7.00 -2.05 -3.75
CA TYR A 57 7.20 -2.99 -2.66
C TYR A 57 7.94 -4.22 -3.15
N LEU A 58 9.06 -4.55 -2.50
CA LEU A 58 9.85 -5.75 -2.79
C LEU A 58 9.68 -6.73 -1.63
N TYR A 59 9.18 -7.93 -1.94
CA TYR A 59 9.11 -9.04 -1.00
C TYR A 59 9.90 -10.22 -1.57
N LYS A 60 11.01 -10.59 -0.92
CA LYS A 60 11.99 -11.54 -1.46
C LYS A 60 12.43 -11.12 -2.87
N ASN A 61 12.01 -11.86 -3.88
CA ASN A 61 12.26 -11.62 -5.28
C ASN A 61 11.03 -11.12 -6.06
N ILE A 62 9.91 -10.84 -5.40
CA ILE A 62 8.68 -10.34 -6.02
C ILE A 62 8.62 -8.82 -5.81
N LEU A 63 8.65 -8.07 -6.91
CA LEU A 63 8.52 -6.63 -6.94
C LEU A 63 7.12 -6.24 -7.42
N ALA A 64 6.37 -5.53 -6.58
CA ALA A 64 5.11 -4.91 -6.95
C ALA A 64 5.30 -3.40 -7.17
N ILE A 65 4.61 -2.85 -8.17
CA ILE A 65 4.63 -1.42 -8.52
C ILE A 65 3.19 -0.95 -8.73
N LEU A 66 2.76 0.03 -7.96
CA LEU A 66 1.46 0.66 -8.13
C LEU A 66 1.57 1.85 -9.10
N SER A 67 1.02 1.68 -10.29
CA SER A 67 0.64 2.79 -11.16
C SER A 67 -0.62 3.43 -10.60
N VAL A 68 -0.46 4.57 -9.92
CA VAL A 68 -1.59 5.34 -9.40
C VAL A 68 -2.36 5.96 -10.56
N GLN A 69 -1.65 6.43 -11.60
CA GLN A 69 -2.30 7.05 -12.75
C GLN A 69 -3.23 6.06 -13.46
N GLN A 70 -2.78 4.81 -13.64
CA GLN A 70 -3.52 3.79 -14.38
C GLN A 70 -4.30 2.84 -13.48
N GLN A 71 -4.32 3.05 -12.15
CA GLN A 71 -5.00 2.17 -11.20
C GLN A 71 -4.66 0.69 -11.45
N THR A 72 -3.37 0.42 -11.57
CA THR A 72 -2.85 -0.89 -11.96
C THR A 72 -1.64 -1.24 -11.11
N ILE A 73 -1.60 -2.46 -10.59
CA ILE A 73 -0.44 -3.01 -9.89
C ILE A 73 0.29 -3.94 -10.83
N HIS A 74 1.53 -3.61 -11.15
CA HIS A 74 2.43 -4.45 -11.94
C HIS A 74 3.25 -5.31 -10.99
N VAL A 75 3.28 -6.62 -11.22
CA VAL A 75 4.03 -7.57 -10.41
C VAL A 75 5.10 -8.21 -11.28
N PHE A 76 6.33 -8.07 -10.83
CA PHE A 76 7.52 -8.62 -11.47
C PHE A 76 8.20 -9.60 -10.52
N GLN A 77 8.88 -10.58 -11.08
CA GLN A 77 9.86 -11.38 -10.38
C GLN A 77 11.26 -10.94 -10.81
N VAL A 78 12.13 -10.66 -9.84
CA VAL A 78 13.54 -10.34 -10.05
C VAL A 78 14.34 -11.63 -10.00
N THR A 79 15.04 -11.97 -11.08
CA THR A 79 15.85 -13.19 -11.12
C THR A 79 17.22 -13.00 -10.47
N PRO A 80 17.89 -14.07 -10.01
CA PRO A 80 19.27 -14.00 -9.52
C PRO A 80 20.26 -13.42 -10.54
N GLU A 81 19.99 -13.55 -11.84
CA GLU A 81 20.79 -13.02 -12.94
C GLU A 81 20.58 -11.50 -13.16
N GLY A 82 19.65 -10.89 -12.42
CA GLY A 82 19.38 -9.47 -12.46
C GLY A 82 18.42 -9.04 -13.57
N THR A 83 17.44 -9.89 -13.91
CA THR A 83 16.41 -9.57 -14.93
C THR A 83 15.03 -9.46 -14.32
N PHE A 84 14.16 -8.66 -14.94
CA PHE A 84 12.74 -8.61 -14.62
C PHE A 84 11.96 -9.65 -15.43
N ILE A 85 11.14 -10.45 -14.76
CA ILE A 85 10.12 -11.30 -15.38
C ILE A 85 8.76 -10.70 -15.04
N ASP A 86 7.95 -10.43 -16.06
CA ASP A 86 6.59 -9.94 -15.88
C ASP A 86 5.71 -11.10 -15.40
N VAL A 87 5.18 -11.01 -14.18
CA VAL A 87 4.40 -12.11 -13.56
C VAL A 87 2.91 -11.89 -13.73
N ARG A 88 2.42 -10.66 -13.53
CA ARG A 88 1.01 -10.30 -13.73
C ARG A 88 0.79 -8.79 -13.66
N THR A 89 -0.36 -8.38 -14.17
CA THR A 89 -0.89 -7.02 -14.06
C THR A 89 -2.27 -7.09 -13.44
N ILE A 90 -2.49 -6.36 -12.34
CA ILE A 90 -3.72 -6.44 -11.51
C ILE A 90 -4.42 -5.08 -11.54
N GLY A 91 -5.67 -5.05 -12.03
CA GLY A 91 -6.46 -3.81 -12.11
C GLY A 91 -7.69 -3.99 -12.98
N ARG A 92 -7.58 -3.60 -14.27
CA ARG A 92 -8.61 -3.82 -15.30
C ARG A 92 -9.04 -5.28 -15.36
N PHE A 93 -8.05 -6.16 -15.42
CA PHE A 93 -8.21 -7.61 -15.36
C PHE A 93 -7.48 -8.18 -14.14
N CYS A 94 -7.87 -9.39 -13.75
CA CYS A 94 -7.27 -10.12 -12.64
C CYS A 94 -6.63 -11.43 -13.09
N TYR A 95 -7.14 -12.04 -14.18
CA TYR A 95 -6.53 -13.18 -14.86
C TYR A 95 -5.94 -12.77 -16.21
N GLU A 96 -4.98 -13.56 -16.70
CA GLU A 96 -4.28 -13.30 -17.97
C GLU A 96 -5.19 -13.51 -19.20
N ASP A 97 -6.16 -14.41 -19.09
CA ASP A 97 -7.11 -14.79 -20.14
C ASP A 97 -8.45 -14.03 -20.06
N ASP A 98 -8.63 -13.12 -19.10
CA ASP A 98 -9.83 -12.28 -18.97
C ASP A 98 -10.07 -11.49 -20.27
N LEU A 99 -9.02 -10.93 -20.87
CA LEU A 99 -9.14 -10.17 -22.12
C LEU A 99 -9.65 -11.05 -23.28
N LEU A 100 -9.23 -12.31 -23.35
CA LEU A 100 -9.69 -13.25 -24.37
C LEU A 100 -11.19 -13.55 -24.17
N THR A 101 -11.61 -13.77 -22.92
CA THR A 101 -13.01 -14.03 -22.59
C THR A 101 -13.91 -12.83 -22.90
N VAL A 102 -13.48 -11.63 -22.50
CA VAL A 102 -14.23 -10.39 -22.78
C VAL A 102 -14.31 -10.11 -24.27
N SER A 103 -13.23 -10.28 -25.02
CA SER A 103 -13.22 -10.06 -26.46
C SER A 103 -14.07 -11.06 -27.24
N ALA A 104 -14.22 -12.30 -26.75
CA ALA A 104 -15.12 -13.29 -27.33
C ALA A 104 -16.61 -12.93 -27.14
N ILE A 105 -16.97 -12.29 -26.02
CA ILE A 105 -18.37 -11.90 -25.70
C ILE A 105 -18.72 -10.52 -26.29
N PHE A 106 -17.74 -9.61 -26.34
CA PHE A 106 -17.90 -8.24 -26.82
C PHE A 106 -16.97 -7.97 -28.01
N PRO A 107 -17.40 -8.27 -29.25
CA PRO A 107 -16.57 -8.14 -30.46
C PRO A 107 -16.10 -6.71 -30.75
N GLU A 108 -16.74 -5.71 -30.14
CA GLU A 108 -16.31 -4.31 -30.18
C GLU A 108 -14.94 -4.12 -29.51
N VAL A 109 -14.70 -4.78 -28.38
CA VAL A 109 -13.41 -4.78 -27.68
C VAL A 109 -12.32 -5.41 -28.54
N GLN A 110 -12.67 -6.45 -29.31
CA GLN A 110 -11.75 -7.11 -30.23
C GLN A 110 -11.42 -6.25 -31.45
N ARG A 111 -12.42 -5.58 -32.05
CA ARG A 111 -12.25 -4.65 -33.18
C ARG A 111 -11.41 -3.43 -32.83
N ASP A 112 -11.63 -2.86 -31.65
CA ASP A 112 -10.84 -1.75 -31.13
C ASP A 112 -9.38 -2.20 -30.91
N SER A 113 -9.17 -3.40 -30.38
CA SER A 113 -7.82 -3.97 -30.18
C SER A 113 -7.08 -4.24 -31.50
N GLN A 114 -7.77 -4.69 -32.55
CA GLN A 114 -7.19 -4.97 -33.87
C GLN A 114 -6.92 -3.71 -34.72
N THR A 115 -7.69 -2.64 -34.51
CA THR A 115 -7.49 -1.36 -35.21
C THR A 115 -6.42 -0.48 -34.57
N GLY A 116 -5.78 -0.94 -33.49
CA GLY A 116 -4.86 -0.13 -32.68
C GLY A 116 -5.57 0.96 -31.87
N MET A 117 -6.90 1.03 -31.93
CA MET A 117 -7.75 1.93 -31.14
C MET A 117 -8.38 1.17 -29.98
N ALA A 118 -7.59 0.34 -29.27
CA ALA A 118 -8.09 -0.23 -28.03
C ALA A 118 -8.51 0.96 -27.15
N ASN A 119 -9.80 1.07 -26.84
CA ASN A 119 -10.34 2.10 -25.97
C ASN A 119 -10.69 1.57 -24.57
N PRO A 120 -9.74 0.94 -23.81
CA PRO A 120 -9.98 0.54 -22.43
C PRO A 120 -10.52 1.67 -21.54
N PHE A 121 -10.21 2.93 -21.89
CA PHE A 121 -10.73 4.09 -21.16
C PHE A 121 -12.26 4.19 -21.19
N ARG A 122 -12.90 3.71 -22.26
CA ARG A 122 -14.36 3.76 -22.44
C ARG A 122 -15.05 2.44 -22.13
N ASP A 123 -14.37 1.52 -21.43
CA ASP A 123 -14.99 0.28 -20.99
C ASP A 123 -16.27 0.61 -20.19
N PRO A 124 -17.45 0.09 -20.60
CA PRO A 124 -18.69 0.37 -19.89
C PRO A 124 -18.79 -0.41 -18.58
N PHE A 125 -17.93 -1.41 -18.40
CA PHE A 125 -17.92 -2.32 -17.27
C PHE A 125 -17.01 -1.83 -16.14
N ILE A 126 -17.32 -2.24 -14.92
CA ILE A 126 -16.45 -2.04 -13.77
C ILE A 126 -15.25 -3.00 -13.92
N ASN A 127 -14.04 -2.48 -13.70
CA ASN A 127 -12.82 -3.29 -13.75
C ASN A 127 -12.86 -4.48 -12.78
N SER A 128 -12.16 -5.55 -13.12
CA SER A 128 -12.25 -6.83 -12.42
C SER A 128 -11.89 -6.73 -10.93
N LEU A 129 -10.81 -6.02 -10.59
CA LEU A 129 -10.39 -5.84 -9.20
C LEU A 129 -11.44 -5.06 -8.40
N LYS A 130 -11.97 -3.98 -8.98
CA LYS A 130 -13.03 -3.16 -8.38
C LYS A 130 -14.31 -3.93 -8.20
N HIS A 131 -14.71 -4.70 -9.21
CA HIS A 131 -15.89 -5.53 -9.16
C HIS A 131 -15.77 -6.56 -8.03
N ARG A 132 -14.62 -7.22 -7.89
CA ARG A 132 -14.37 -8.17 -6.79
C ARG A 132 -14.46 -7.51 -5.41
N LEU A 133 -13.94 -6.29 -5.25
CA LEU A 133 -14.12 -5.50 -4.04
C LEU A 133 -15.59 -5.22 -3.74
N LEU A 134 -16.35 -4.74 -4.73
CA LEU A 134 -17.77 -4.44 -4.57
C LEU A 134 -18.59 -5.69 -4.25
N VAL A 135 -18.30 -6.81 -4.91
CA VAL A 135 -18.94 -8.11 -4.65
C VAL A 135 -18.62 -8.60 -3.24
N TYR A 136 -17.38 -8.46 -2.77
CA TYR A 136 -17.02 -8.81 -1.39
C TYR A 136 -17.84 -8.01 -0.38
N LEU A 137 -17.94 -6.68 -0.57
CA LEU A 137 -18.71 -5.80 0.30
C LEU A 137 -20.21 -6.12 0.28
N TRP A 138 -20.76 -6.43 -0.90
CA TRP A 138 -22.14 -6.89 -1.04
C TRP A 138 -22.37 -8.21 -0.30
N ARG A 139 -21.52 -9.22 -0.53
CA ARG A 139 -21.64 -10.53 0.13
C ARG A 139 -21.55 -10.40 1.65
N ARG A 140 -20.68 -9.52 2.16
CA ARG A 140 -20.61 -9.21 3.59
C ARG A 140 -21.91 -8.59 4.11
N ALA A 141 -22.49 -7.62 3.39
CA ALA A 141 -23.78 -7.03 3.75
C ALA A 141 -24.94 -8.04 3.65
N GLU A 142 -24.85 -9.01 2.75
CA GLU A 142 -25.82 -10.09 2.62
C GLU A 142 -25.72 -11.10 3.75
N GLN A 143 -24.51 -11.47 4.17
CA GLN A 143 -24.23 -12.36 5.30
C GLN A 143 -24.63 -11.76 6.65
N ASP A 144 -24.47 -10.44 6.84
CA ASP A 144 -24.98 -9.72 8.02
C ASP A 144 -26.51 -9.88 8.17
N GLY A 145 -27.21 -10.10 7.05
CA GLY A 145 -28.64 -10.38 7.02
C GLY A 145 -29.52 -9.16 7.33
N SER A 146 -28.97 -8.05 7.83
CA SER A 146 -29.75 -6.86 8.15
C SER A 146 -30.14 -6.07 6.90
N ALA A 147 -31.39 -5.61 6.86
CA ALA A 147 -31.84 -4.69 5.82
C ALA A 147 -31.03 -3.37 5.82
N MET A 148 -30.49 -2.99 6.99
CA MET A 148 -29.68 -1.79 7.14
C MET A 148 -28.33 -1.91 6.42
N ALA A 149 -27.64 -3.05 6.54
CA ALA A 149 -26.36 -3.28 5.87
C ALA A 149 -26.51 -3.24 4.35
N LYS A 150 -27.55 -3.89 3.81
CA LYS A 150 -27.87 -3.85 2.37
C LYS A 150 -28.18 -2.43 1.90
N ARG A 151 -29.01 -1.69 2.64
CA ARG A 151 -29.33 -0.28 2.33
C ARG A 151 -28.08 0.60 2.37
N ARG A 152 -27.22 0.42 3.35
CA ARG A 152 -25.95 1.15 3.49
C ARG A 152 -25.03 0.88 2.30
N PHE A 153 -24.92 -0.36 1.85
CA PHE A 153 -24.16 -0.70 0.64
C PHE A 153 -24.67 0.08 -0.58
N PHE A 154 -25.99 0.06 -0.84
CA PHE A 154 -26.57 0.79 -1.97
C PHE A 154 -26.45 2.32 -1.81
N GLN A 155 -26.62 2.85 -0.60
CA GLN A 155 -26.47 4.27 -0.30
C GLN A 155 -25.06 4.78 -0.65
N TYR A 156 -24.03 3.96 -0.39
CA TYR A 156 -22.64 4.33 -0.63
C TYR A 156 -22.03 3.71 -1.91
N PHE A 157 -22.84 3.04 -2.74
CA PHE A 157 -22.35 2.28 -3.89
C PHE A 157 -21.51 3.14 -4.84
N ASP A 158 -22.00 4.33 -5.20
CA ASP A 158 -21.27 5.23 -6.11
C ASP A 158 -19.95 5.71 -5.52
N GLN A 159 -19.92 5.97 -4.21
CA GLN A 159 -18.69 6.35 -3.51
C GLN A 159 -17.68 5.21 -3.49
N LEU A 160 -18.13 3.98 -3.19
CA LEU A 160 -17.30 2.77 -3.21
C LEU A 160 -16.74 2.51 -4.62
N ARG A 161 -17.56 2.69 -5.66
CA ARG A 161 -17.16 2.57 -7.06
C ARG A 161 -16.12 3.61 -7.46
N GLN A 162 -16.20 4.82 -6.93
CA GLN A 162 -15.28 5.93 -7.22
C GLN A 162 -13.95 5.86 -6.45
N LEU A 163 -13.80 4.95 -5.49
CA LEU A 163 -12.54 4.77 -4.79
C LEU A 163 -11.37 4.50 -5.77
N ARG A 164 -10.17 4.86 -5.37
CA ARG A 164 -8.92 4.68 -6.12
C ARG A 164 -7.83 4.13 -5.20
N MET A 165 -7.03 3.22 -5.72
CA MET A 165 -5.82 2.72 -5.09
C MET A 165 -4.85 3.87 -4.89
N TRP A 166 -4.41 4.02 -3.63
CA TRP A 166 -3.48 5.05 -3.19
C TRP A 166 -2.11 4.45 -2.87
N LYS A 167 -2.08 3.32 -2.16
CA LYS A 167 -0.87 2.63 -1.68
C LYS A 167 -1.09 1.14 -1.74
N MET A 168 0.00 0.38 -1.82
CA MET A 168 -0.03 -1.07 -1.65
C MET A 168 1.25 -1.56 -0.95
N GLN A 169 1.17 -2.74 -0.36
CA GLN A 169 2.32 -3.52 0.12
C GLN A 169 2.07 -5.00 -0.15
N LEU A 170 3.14 -5.79 -0.21
CA LEU A 170 3.06 -7.25 -0.18
C LEU A 170 3.14 -7.73 1.27
N LEU A 171 2.15 -8.50 1.70
CA LEU A 171 2.17 -9.17 3.01
C LEU A 171 3.00 -10.45 2.97
N ASP A 172 2.97 -11.13 1.82
CA ASP A 172 3.75 -12.32 1.50
C ASP A 172 3.87 -12.45 -0.03
N GLU A 173 4.22 -13.64 -0.55
CA GLU A 173 4.34 -13.90 -1.98
C GLU A 173 3.01 -13.78 -2.76
N ASN A 174 1.88 -13.95 -2.08
CA ASN A 174 0.56 -14.11 -2.71
C ASN A 174 -0.41 -12.97 -2.39
N HIS A 175 -0.23 -12.28 -1.27
CA HIS A 175 -1.20 -11.34 -0.72
C HIS A 175 -0.76 -9.89 -0.85
N LEU A 176 -1.58 -9.09 -1.53
CA LEU A 176 -1.48 -7.65 -1.56
C LEU A 176 -2.34 -7.04 -0.46
N PHE A 177 -1.82 -6.02 0.18
CA PHE A 177 -2.58 -5.14 1.06
C PHE A 177 -2.66 -3.75 0.47
N ILE A 178 -3.85 -3.38 0.02
CA ILE A 178 -4.11 -2.23 -0.85
C ILE A 178 -4.96 -1.22 -0.09
N LYS A 179 -4.56 0.05 -0.12
CA LYS A 179 -5.35 1.15 0.42
C LYS A 179 -6.11 1.86 -0.68
N TYR A 180 -7.42 1.95 -0.53
CA TYR A 180 -8.33 2.69 -1.37
C TYR A 180 -8.81 3.97 -0.67
N THR A 181 -8.93 5.06 -1.42
CA THR A 181 -9.46 6.35 -0.94
C THR A 181 -10.08 7.13 -2.11
N SER A 182 -10.57 8.35 -1.90
CA SER A 182 -11.12 9.18 -2.97
C SER A 182 -10.06 9.63 -3.99
N GLU A 183 -10.49 9.85 -5.24
CA GLU A 183 -9.60 10.32 -6.32
C GLU A 183 -8.92 11.65 -5.99
N ASP A 184 -9.61 12.57 -5.32
CA ASP A 184 -9.05 13.87 -4.94
C ASP A 184 -7.88 13.76 -3.97
N VAL A 185 -7.96 12.78 -3.07
CA VAL A 185 -6.84 12.44 -2.20
C VAL A 185 -5.77 11.86 -3.12
N VAL A 186 -6.03 10.77 -3.85
CA VAL A 186 -5.04 10.08 -4.71
C VAL A 186 -4.27 11.00 -5.65
N THR A 187 -4.94 12.00 -6.21
CA THR A 187 -4.35 12.98 -7.14
C THR A 187 -3.73 14.20 -6.45
N LEU A 188 -3.62 14.19 -5.12
CA LEU A 188 -3.08 15.27 -4.27
C LEU A 188 -3.81 16.61 -4.45
N ARG A 189 -5.09 16.58 -4.81
CA ARG A 189 -5.96 17.77 -4.85
C ARG A 189 -6.42 18.17 -3.46
N VAL A 190 -6.61 17.17 -2.59
CA VAL A 190 -6.93 17.32 -1.18
C VAL A 190 -5.85 16.62 -0.36
N THR A 191 -5.32 17.32 0.63
CA THR A 191 -4.31 16.77 1.56
C THR A 191 -4.92 16.26 2.86
N ASP A 192 -6.22 16.44 3.08
CA ASP A 192 -6.90 16.08 4.32
C ASP A 192 -7.01 14.55 4.47
N PRO A 193 -6.32 13.94 5.44
CA PRO A 193 -6.37 12.50 5.70
C PRO A 193 -7.66 12.06 6.41
N SER A 194 -8.60 12.98 6.71
CA SER A 194 -9.88 12.68 7.37
C SER A 194 -10.86 11.88 6.49
N GLN A 195 -10.57 11.78 5.19
CA GLN A 195 -11.42 11.08 4.22
C GLN A 195 -11.55 9.59 4.53
N ALA A 196 -12.73 9.04 4.25
CA ALA A 196 -12.97 7.61 4.38
C ALA A 196 -12.02 6.84 3.45
N SER A 197 -11.34 5.84 4.00
CA SER A 197 -10.46 4.96 3.24
C SER A 197 -10.66 3.51 3.66
N PHE A 198 -10.35 2.61 2.75
CA PHE A 198 -10.50 1.18 2.93
C PHE A 198 -9.17 0.49 2.72
N PHE A 199 -8.92 -0.54 3.52
CA PHE A 199 -7.79 -1.43 3.41
C PHE A 199 -8.30 -2.78 2.92
N VAL A 200 -7.70 -3.30 1.85
CA VAL A 200 -8.16 -4.49 1.14
C VAL A 200 -7.03 -5.50 1.10
N VAL A 201 -7.28 -6.71 1.60
CA VAL A 201 -6.38 -7.87 1.44
C VAL A 201 -6.83 -8.64 0.22
N TYR A 202 -5.96 -8.75 -0.79
CA TYR A 202 -6.24 -9.40 -2.07
C TYR A 202 -5.23 -10.52 -2.32
N ASN A 203 -5.72 -11.73 -2.58
CA ASN A 203 -4.88 -12.85 -3.01
C ASN A 203 -4.70 -12.77 -4.52
N MET A 204 -3.46 -12.59 -4.96
CA MET A 204 -3.13 -12.46 -6.36
C MET A 204 -3.28 -13.77 -7.13
N VAL A 205 -3.14 -14.92 -6.48
CA VAL A 205 -3.19 -16.25 -7.10
C VAL A 205 -4.64 -16.71 -7.29
N THR A 206 -5.46 -16.68 -6.23
CA THR A 206 -6.88 -17.05 -6.33
C THR A 206 -7.72 -15.91 -6.93
N THR A 207 -7.17 -14.70 -7.00
CA THR A 207 -7.84 -13.46 -7.41
C THR A 207 -9.00 -13.05 -6.48
N GLU A 208 -8.94 -13.42 -5.21
CA GLU A 208 -10.01 -13.16 -4.25
C GLU A 208 -9.68 -12.00 -3.34
N VAL A 209 -10.71 -11.20 -3.02
CA VAL A 209 -10.66 -10.26 -1.90
C VAL A 209 -10.95 -11.05 -0.63
N ILE A 210 -9.97 -11.11 0.27
CA ILE A 210 -10.05 -11.88 1.51
C ILE A 210 -10.68 -11.05 2.63
N ALA A 211 -10.27 -9.78 2.74
CA ALA A 211 -10.71 -8.91 3.82
C ALA A 211 -10.78 -7.45 3.36
N VAL A 212 -11.73 -6.71 3.93
CA VAL A 212 -11.86 -5.27 3.74
C VAL A 212 -12.12 -4.60 5.08
N PHE A 213 -11.29 -3.61 5.43
CA PHE A 213 -11.36 -2.86 6.66
C PHE A 213 -11.55 -1.37 6.36
N GLU A 214 -12.39 -0.70 7.12
CA GLU A 214 -12.45 0.77 7.12
C GLU A 214 -11.23 1.34 7.86
N ASN A 215 -10.86 2.59 7.58
CA ASN A 215 -9.79 3.30 8.29
C ASN A 215 -10.11 3.65 9.74
N THR A 216 -11.27 3.24 10.23
CA THR A 216 -11.70 3.32 11.63
C THR A 216 -11.91 1.93 12.25
N SER A 217 -11.36 0.88 11.64
CA SER A 217 -11.50 -0.50 12.10
C SER A 217 -10.62 -0.78 13.33
N ASP A 218 -11.27 -1.07 14.47
CA ASP A 218 -10.59 -1.55 15.67
C ASP A 218 -9.90 -2.91 15.46
N GLU A 219 -10.52 -3.79 14.68
CA GLU A 219 -9.97 -5.12 14.34
C GLU A 219 -8.63 -5.00 13.60
N LEU A 220 -8.57 -4.15 12.55
CA LEU A 220 -7.31 -3.92 11.84
C LEU A 220 -6.28 -3.24 12.73
N LEU A 221 -6.70 -2.34 13.63
CA LEU A 221 -5.80 -1.74 14.59
C LEU A 221 -5.20 -2.81 15.50
N GLU A 222 -6.03 -3.67 16.10
CA GLU A 222 -5.57 -4.75 16.97
C GLU A 222 -4.57 -5.68 16.26
N LEU A 223 -4.87 -6.07 15.01
CA LEU A 223 -3.94 -6.84 14.18
C LEU A 223 -2.61 -6.10 13.99
N PHE A 224 -2.66 -4.80 13.69
CA PHE A 224 -1.47 -3.98 13.51
C PHE A 224 -0.65 -3.80 14.80
N GLU A 225 -1.29 -3.58 15.95
CA GLU A 225 -0.58 -3.41 17.24
C GLU A 225 0.09 -4.71 17.70
N ASN A 226 -0.55 -5.85 17.46
CA ASN A 226 -0.08 -7.17 17.91
C ASN A 226 0.87 -7.85 16.92
N PHE A 227 0.80 -7.52 15.63
CA PHE A 227 1.57 -8.18 14.56
C PHE A 227 2.33 -7.19 13.67
N CYS A 228 2.70 -6.03 14.19
CA CYS A 228 3.39 -4.95 13.46
C CYS A 228 4.60 -5.44 12.65
N ASP A 229 5.39 -6.35 13.22
CA ASP A 229 6.59 -6.90 12.57
C ASP A 229 6.28 -7.71 11.30
N LEU A 230 5.09 -8.32 11.21
CA LEU A 230 4.63 -9.00 10.00
C LEU A 230 4.27 -7.99 8.91
N PHE A 231 3.64 -6.87 9.26
CA PHE A 231 3.39 -5.79 8.28
C PHE A 231 4.69 -5.15 7.77
N ARG A 232 5.74 -5.15 8.59
CA ARG A 232 7.08 -4.66 8.25
C ARG A 232 7.94 -5.67 7.49
N ASN A 233 7.54 -6.94 7.47
CA ASN A 233 8.38 -8.04 7.00
C ASN A 233 9.76 -8.06 7.70
N ALA A 234 9.76 -7.86 9.02
CA ALA A 234 10.95 -7.61 9.84
C ALA A 234 11.94 -8.79 9.94
N THR A 235 11.66 -9.94 9.34
CA THR A 235 12.56 -11.12 9.31
C THR A 235 12.87 -11.60 7.89
N LEU A 236 12.47 -10.83 6.88
CA LEU A 236 12.52 -11.24 5.47
C LEU A 236 13.93 -11.62 4.96
N HIS A 237 14.96 -10.89 5.42
CA HIS A 237 16.34 -11.01 4.94
C HIS A 237 17.28 -11.74 5.90
N SER A 238 16.85 -11.99 7.13
CA SER A 238 17.64 -12.63 8.19
C SER A 238 16.73 -13.02 9.34
N GLU A 239 16.95 -14.21 9.92
CA GLU A 239 16.29 -14.64 11.15
C GLU A 239 16.78 -13.86 12.38
N VAL A 240 18.03 -13.40 12.34
CA VAL A 240 18.62 -12.56 13.40
C VAL A 240 18.45 -11.10 13.00
N GLN A 241 17.30 -10.54 13.34
CA GLN A 241 17.07 -9.09 13.33
C GLN A 241 16.73 -8.63 14.75
N PHE A 242 16.88 -7.33 15.02
CA PHE A 242 16.49 -6.71 16.28
C PHE A 242 15.15 -5.96 16.09
N PRO A 243 14.01 -6.66 15.90
CA PRO A 243 12.71 -6.03 15.68
C PRO A 243 12.37 -5.15 16.87
N CYS A 244 12.18 -3.87 16.61
CA CYS A 244 11.72 -2.91 17.60
C CYS A 244 10.41 -2.30 17.10
N SER A 245 9.31 -2.87 17.56
CA SER A 245 7.96 -2.43 17.25
C SER A 245 7.06 -2.55 18.47
N ALA A 246 5.81 -2.08 18.37
CA ALA A 246 4.83 -2.27 19.44
C ALA A 246 4.50 -3.76 19.69
N SER A 247 4.70 -4.65 18.70
CA SER A 247 4.48 -6.08 18.87
C SER A 247 5.64 -6.76 19.59
N SER A 248 6.90 -6.42 19.26
CA SER A 248 8.09 -7.11 19.79
C SER A 248 8.75 -6.44 21.00
N ASN A 249 8.55 -5.14 21.22
CA ASN A 249 9.32 -4.36 22.19
C ASN A 249 8.41 -3.59 23.17
N ASN A 250 8.63 -3.79 24.48
CA ASN A 250 7.81 -3.17 25.53
C ASN A 250 7.92 -1.64 25.57
N PHE A 251 9.09 -1.07 25.31
CA PHE A 251 9.30 0.38 25.29
C PHE A 251 8.62 1.01 24.06
N ALA A 252 8.77 0.39 22.89
CA ALA A 252 8.06 0.79 21.68
C ALA A 252 6.54 0.73 21.87
N ARG A 253 6.03 -0.34 22.49
CA ARG A 253 4.61 -0.48 22.84
C ARG A 253 4.13 0.63 23.77
N GLN A 254 4.92 1.02 24.77
CA GLN A 254 4.59 2.14 25.65
C GLN A 254 4.57 3.48 24.90
N ILE A 255 5.51 3.72 23.99
CA ILE A 255 5.54 4.94 23.15
C ILE A 255 4.27 5.01 22.30
N GLN A 256 3.89 3.92 21.64
CA GLN A 256 2.66 3.88 20.84
C GLN A 256 1.40 4.10 21.68
N ARG A 257 1.31 3.49 22.87
CA ARG A 257 0.18 3.71 23.79
C ARG A 257 0.07 5.17 24.22
N ARG A 258 1.18 5.79 24.63
CA ARG A 258 1.21 7.22 24.97
C ARG A 258 0.80 8.10 23.79
N PHE A 259 1.25 7.75 22.59
CA PHE A 259 0.85 8.45 21.37
C PHE A 259 -0.66 8.34 21.12
N LYS A 260 -1.23 7.13 21.26
CA LYS A 260 -2.68 6.88 21.18
C LYS A 260 -3.44 7.71 22.21
N ASP A 261 -3.04 7.65 23.48
CA ASP A 261 -3.67 8.40 24.58
C ASP A 261 -3.62 9.91 24.35
N THR A 262 -2.52 10.43 23.78
CA THR A 262 -2.37 11.84 23.44
C THR A 262 -3.43 12.27 22.41
N ILE A 263 -3.69 11.45 21.38
CA ILE A 263 -4.72 11.75 20.38
C ILE A 263 -6.11 11.66 20.99
N VAL A 264 -6.38 10.63 21.79
CA VAL A 264 -7.70 10.43 22.41
C VAL A 264 -8.07 11.63 23.29
N ASN A 265 -7.12 12.16 24.05
CA ASN A 265 -7.34 13.26 24.98
C ASN A 265 -7.20 14.66 24.36
N ALA A 266 -6.84 14.77 23.07
CA ALA A 266 -6.67 16.06 22.40
C ALA A 266 -8.02 16.73 22.09
N LYS A 267 -8.01 18.06 21.94
CA LYS A 267 -9.17 18.83 21.48
C LYS A 267 -9.53 18.42 20.04
N TYR A 268 -10.77 17.99 19.81
CA TYR A 268 -11.24 17.34 18.56
C TYR A 268 -10.59 15.97 18.28
N GLY A 269 -10.03 15.35 19.31
CA GLY A 269 -9.55 13.97 19.27
C GLY A 269 -10.67 12.96 19.51
N GLY A 270 -10.28 11.80 20.04
CA GLY A 270 -11.17 10.69 20.38
C GLY A 270 -10.66 9.35 19.87
N HIS A 271 -11.33 8.27 20.27
CA HIS A 271 -10.92 6.90 19.94
C HIS A 271 -10.86 6.67 18.42
N THR A 272 -11.93 7.02 17.70
CA THR A 272 -12.01 6.87 16.24
C THR A 272 -10.89 7.61 15.52
N GLU A 273 -10.53 8.81 15.98
CA GLU A 273 -9.45 9.60 15.38
C GLU A 273 -8.07 9.04 15.72
N ALA A 274 -7.91 8.44 16.90
CA ALA A 274 -6.69 7.71 17.27
C ALA A 274 -6.49 6.46 16.39
N VAL A 275 -7.55 5.66 16.20
CA VAL A 275 -7.55 4.51 15.28
C VAL A 275 -7.16 4.95 13.88
N ARG A 276 -7.83 5.99 13.36
CA ARG A 276 -7.55 6.54 12.02
C ARG A 276 -6.10 6.98 11.86
N ARG A 277 -5.55 7.71 12.83
CA ARG A 277 -4.15 8.18 12.78
C ARG A 277 -3.15 7.03 12.86
N LEU A 278 -3.41 6.00 13.68
CA LEU A 278 -2.53 4.84 13.80
C LEU A 278 -2.54 4.02 12.52
N LEU A 279 -3.72 3.74 11.96
CA LEU A 279 -3.88 3.03 10.68
C LEU A 279 -3.43 3.87 9.48
N GLY A 280 -3.31 5.19 9.62
CA GLY A 280 -2.74 6.07 8.59
C GLY A 280 -1.32 5.71 8.17
N GLN A 281 -0.58 4.99 9.02
CA GLN A 281 0.76 4.44 8.75
C GLN A 281 0.75 3.34 7.68
N LEU A 282 -0.39 2.65 7.52
CA LEU A 282 -0.54 1.57 6.57
C LEU A 282 -0.92 2.09 5.17
N PRO A 283 -0.52 1.38 4.10
CA PRO A 283 0.53 0.36 4.02
C PRO A 283 1.93 0.90 4.34
N ILE A 284 2.79 0.04 4.88
CA ILE A 284 4.20 0.27 5.22
C ILE A 284 5.05 0.10 3.96
N SER A 285 6.17 0.82 3.89
CA SER A 285 7.15 0.71 2.80
C SER A 285 8.15 -0.42 3.06
N ALA A 286 8.57 -1.14 2.03
CA ALA A 286 9.51 -2.27 2.17
C ALA A 286 10.89 -1.87 2.73
N GLN A 287 11.26 -0.60 2.67
CA GLN A 287 12.57 -0.09 3.10
C GLN A 287 12.49 0.86 4.30
N SER A 288 11.38 0.91 5.03
CA SER A 288 11.24 1.82 6.17
C SER A 288 11.84 1.28 7.47
N TYR A 289 12.09 -0.03 7.56
CA TYR A 289 12.61 -0.69 8.75
C TYR A 289 14.12 -0.95 8.67
N SER A 290 14.81 -0.75 9.80
CA SER A 290 16.23 -1.07 9.96
C SER A 290 16.41 -2.01 11.15
N GLY A 291 17.01 -3.17 10.89
CA GLY A 291 17.34 -4.19 11.89
C GLY A 291 18.57 -3.89 12.74
N SER A 292 18.99 -2.63 12.85
CA SER A 292 20.19 -2.24 13.60
C SER A 292 19.98 -2.41 15.12
N PRO A 293 20.93 -3.03 15.85
CA PRO A 293 20.84 -3.15 17.31
C PRO A 293 20.83 -1.78 18.02
N TYR A 294 21.38 -0.73 17.40
CA TYR A 294 21.35 0.63 17.93
C TYR A 294 19.93 1.23 17.97
N LEU A 295 18.99 0.68 17.20
CA LEU A 295 17.60 1.13 17.16
C LEU A 295 16.68 0.30 18.07
N ASP A 296 17.21 -0.71 18.76
CA ASP A 296 16.47 -1.48 19.75
C ASP A 296 16.34 -0.69 21.07
N LEU A 297 15.11 -0.29 21.38
CA LEU A 297 14.80 0.44 22.61
C LEU A 297 15.04 -0.35 23.90
N SER A 298 15.24 -1.67 23.80
CA SER A 298 15.65 -2.49 24.95
C SER A 298 17.13 -2.31 25.30
N LEU A 299 17.95 -1.92 24.32
CA LEU A 299 19.40 -1.78 24.45
C LEU A 299 19.84 -0.32 24.53
N PHE A 300 19.24 0.55 23.72
CA PHE A 300 19.64 1.95 23.58
C PHE A 300 18.43 2.89 23.68
N SER A 301 18.67 4.06 24.25
CA SER A 301 17.77 5.20 24.18
C SER A 301 18.29 6.21 23.16
N TYR A 302 17.38 6.75 22.36
CA TYR A 302 17.65 7.78 21.36
C TYR A 302 16.47 8.75 21.26
N ASP A 303 16.71 9.91 20.68
CA ASP A 303 15.69 10.94 20.49
C ASP A 303 14.78 10.62 19.29
N ASP A 304 13.49 10.40 19.57
CA ASP A 304 12.44 10.08 18.59
C ASP A 304 12.23 11.20 17.52
N LYS A 305 12.79 12.39 17.76
CA LYS A 305 12.81 13.47 16.78
C LYS A 305 13.55 13.08 15.51
N TRP A 306 14.66 12.35 15.62
CA TRP A 306 15.53 12.01 14.49
C TRP A 306 15.22 10.64 13.89
N VAL A 307 14.88 9.66 14.72
CA VAL A 307 14.48 8.32 14.28
C VAL A 307 13.30 7.89 15.10
N SER A 308 12.23 7.43 14.46
CA SER A 308 11.04 6.96 15.17
C SER A 308 10.79 5.48 14.96
N VAL A 309 10.28 4.85 16.01
CA VAL A 309 9.73 3.50 15.93
C VAL A 309 8.38 3.48 15.21
N MET A 310 7.73 4.63 15.02
CA MET A 310 6.53 4.74 14.19
C MET A 310 6.90 4.93 12.72
N GLU A 311 6.05 4.45 11.81
CA GLU A 311 6.20 4.61 10.35
C GLU A 311 5.93 6.06 9.92
N ARG A 312 6.85 6.95 10.27
CA ARG A 312 6.79 8.37 9.97
C ARG A 312 8.09 8.82 9.35
N PRO A 313 8.06 9.29 8.11
CA PRO A 313 9.17 10.02 7.53
C PRO A 313 9.67 11.13 8.46
N LYS A 314 10.96 11.09 8.78
CA LYS A 314 11.66 12.19 9.43
C LYS A 314 12.55 12.86 8.38
N THR A 315 12.66 14.18 8.46
CA THR A 315 13.63 14.92 7.66
C THR A 315 15.04 14.48 8.06
N CYS A 316 15.91 14.25 7.08
CA CYS A 316 17.31 13.99 7.35
C CYS A 316 17.91 15.20 8.08
N GLY A 317 18.56 14.96 9.21
CA GLY A 317 19.20 16.00 10.01
C GLY A 317 20.70 16.03 9.80
N ASP A 318 21.31 17.21 9.95
CA ASP A 318 22.77 17.38 9.86
C ASP A 318 23.53 16.88 11.10
N HIS A 319 22.80 16.50 12.15
CA HIS A 319 23.38 16.05 13.41
C HIS A 319 23.31 14.53 13.55
N PRO A 320 24.35 13.88 14.08
CA PRO A 320 24.33 12.44 14.32
C PRO A 320 23.29 12.09 15.39
N ILE A 321 22.67 10.92 15.23
CA ILE A 321 21.79 10.35 16.25
C ILE A 321 22.65 9.97 17.45
N ARG A 322 22.29 10.49 18.63
CA ARG A 322 22.98 10.18 19.88
C ARG A 322 22.29 9.01 20.54
N TYR A 323 23.07 7.98 20.84
CA TYR A 323 22.63 6.79 21.54
C TYR A 323 23.19 6.78 22.95
N SER A 324 22.33 6.51 23.92
CA SER A 324 22.72 6.25 25.31
C SER A 324 22.35 4.82 25.66
N ALA A 325 23.19 4.11 26.40
CA ALA A 325 22.82 2.79 26.90
C ALA A 325 21.53 2.89 27.74
N ALA A 326 20.55 2.02 27.47
CA ALA A 326 19.36 1.95 28.29
C ALA A 326 19.78 1.55 29.72
N VAL A 327 19.55 2.42 30.70
CA VAL A 327 19.81 2.08 32.10
C VAL A 327 18.79 1.02 32.51
N ILE A 328 19.21 -0.25 32.51
CA ILE A 328 18.45 -1.34 33.12
C ILE A 328 18.54 -1.12 34.64
N SER A 329 17.59 -0.36 35.19
CA SER A 329 17.44 -0.22 36.64
C SER A 329 16.81 -1.49 37.22
N SER A 330 17.53 -2.60 37.17
CA SER A 330 17.19 -3.82 37.92
C SER A 330 18.40 -4.72 38.09
N TRP A 331 19.34 -4.27 38.93
CA TRP A 331 20.13 -5.17 39.76
C TRP A 331 19.91 -4.73 41.21
N SER A 332 18.77 -5.13 41.77
CA SER A 332 18.66 -5.24 43.22
C SER A 332 19.73 -6.24 43.66
N ARG A 333 20.71 -5.75 44.43
CA ARG A 333 21.68 -6.60 45.14
C ARG A 333 20.91 -7.67 45.91
N ALA A 334 21.22 -8.93 45.64
CA ALA A 334 20.95 -10.02 46.58
C ALA A 334 21.88 -9.89 47.77
#